data_AF-A0A952NNE6-F1
#
_entry.id   AF-A0A952NNE6-F1
#
_cell.length_a   1.000
_cell.length_b   1.000
_cell.length_c   1.000
_cell.angle_alpha   90.00
_cell.angle_beta   90.00
_cell.angle_gamma   90.00
#
_symmetry.space_group_name_H-M   'P 1'
#
loop_
_entity.id
_entity.type
_entity.pdbx_description
1 polymer ?
#
loop_
_entity_poly.entity_id
_entity_poly.type
_entity_poly.pdbx_seq_one_letter_code
_entity_poly.pdbx_strand_id
1 'polypeptide(L)' 'MTKLKLQAYLEENQITKYAFATVLGKKPPAVRPYFRKGYDPKLSTLGKWAKALRCEISDLYVEAKHKGRQRRKRRSM' A
#
# COMPACT_ATOMS: atom_id res chain seq x y z
N MET A 1 5.40 6.73 16.11
CA MET A 1 5.80 5.65 15.17
C MET A 1 4.64 5.38 14.24
N THR A 2 4.80 5.73 12.97
CA THR A 2 3.86 5.44 11.89
C THR A 2 3.85 3.95 11.61
N LYS A 3 2.66 3.38 11.37
CA LYS A 3 2.48 1.92 11.27
C LYS A 3 2.09 1.58 9.83
N LEU A 4 3.06 1.08 9.07
CA LEU A 4 2.82 0.51 7.74
C LEU A 4 1.84 -0.68 7.88
N LYS A 5 0.76 -0.66 7.11
CA LYS A 5 -0.27 -1.71 7.10
C LYS A 5 -0.20 -2.64 5.89
N LEU A 6 0.87 -2.54 5.09
CA LEU A 6 1.03 -3.31 3.85
C LEU A 6 0.76 -4.81 4.04
N GLN A 7 1.31 -5.44 5.07
CA GLN A 7 1.11 -6.88 5.28
C GLN A 7 -0.36 -7.22 5.56
N ALA A 8 -1.00 -6.49 6.47
CA ALA A 8 -2.41 -6.70 6.80
C ALA A 8 -3.32 -6.49 5.58
N TYR A 9 -3.09 -5.42 4.81
CA TYR A 9 -3.84 -5.17 3.59
C TYR A 9 -3.73 -6.31 2.58
N LEU A 10 -2.51 -6.84 2.39
CA LEU A 10 -2.29 -7.96 1.46
C LEU A 10 -2.96 -9.25 1.94
N GLU A 11 -2.95 -9.52 3.25
CA GLU A 11 -3.64 -10.67 3.86
C GLU A 11 -5.17 -10.55 3.71
N GLU A 12 -5.74 -9.38 4.00
CA GLU A 12 -7.19 -9.10 3.84
C GLU A 12 -7.67 -9.27 2.39
N ASN A 13 -6.83 -8.89 1.42
CA ASN A 13 -7.14 -8.98 -0.01
C ASN A 13 -6.66 -10.28 -0.66
N GLN A 14 -6.16 -11.25 0.11
CA GLN A 14 -5.61 -12.51 -0.39
C GLN A 14 -4.50 -12.35 -1.45
N ILE A 15 -3.74 -11.25 -1.37
CA ILE A 15 -2.63 -10.94 -2.27
C ILE A 15 -1.35 -11.51 -1.67
N THR A 16 -0.73 -12.48 -2.35
CA THR A 16 0.54 -13.02 -1.91
C THR A 16 1.67 -12.00 -2.08
N LYS A 17 2.74 -12.12 -1.27
CA LYS A 17 3.96 -11.30 -1.44
C LYS A 17 4.57 -11.43 -2.83
N TYR A 18 4.40 -12.61 -3.46
CA TYR A 18 4.81 -12.86 -4.83
C TYR A 18 3.94 -12.07 -5.82
N ALA A 19 2.62 -12.14 -5.70
CA ALA A 19 1.70 -11.37 -6.53
C ALA A 19 1.96 -9.86 -6.39
N PHE A 20 2.17 -9.36 -5.18
CA PHE A 20 2.56 -7.97 -4.96
C PHE A 20 3.86 -7.60 -5.70
N ALA A 21 4.89 -8.46 -5.66
CA ALA A 21 6.12 -8.24 -6.42
C ALA A 21 5.86 -8.16 -7.93
N THR A 22 5.04 -9.08 -8.46
CA THR A 22 4.64 -9.12 -9.87
C THR A 22 3.91 -7.86 -10.29
N VAL A 23 2.94 -7.39 -9.50
CA VAL A 23 2.16 -6.16 -9.79
C VAL A 23 3.06 -4.91 -9.75
N LEU A 24 4.12 -4.93 -8.94
CA LEU A 24 5.15 -3.89 -8.92
C LEU A 24 6.21 -4.02 -10.03
N GLY A 25 6.17 -5.08 -10.84
CA GLY A 25 7.20 -5.38 -11.84
C GLY A 25 8.58 -5.67 -11.22
N LYS A 26 8.62 -6.19 -9.99
CA LYS A 26 9.86 -6.46 -9.24
C LYS A 26 10.00 -7.95 -8.96
N LYS A 27 11.26 -8.40 -8.81
CA LYS A 27 11.55 -9.75 -8.32
C LYS A 27 11.18 -9.88 -6.83
N PRO A 28 10.70 -11.04 -6.36
CA PRO A 28 10.34 -11.27 -4.95
C PRO A 28 11.42 -10.89 -3.91
N PRO A 29 12.73 -11.10 -4.17
CA PRO A 29 13.77 -10.68 -3.23
C PRO A 29 13.82 -9.17 -3.01
N ALA A 30 13.46 -8.37 -4.03
CA ALA A 30 13.51 -6.91 -3.97
C ALA A 30 12.38 -6.31 -3.10
N VAL A 31 11.29 -7.05 -2.90
CA VAL A 31 10.16 -6.59 -2.06
C VAL A 31 10.25 -7.09 -0.62
N ARG A 32 11.10 -8.08 -0.31
CA ARG A 32 11.31 -8.59 1.06
C ARG A 32 11.58 -7.48 2.10
N PRO A 33 12.41 -6.46 1.83
CA PRO A 33 12.65 -5.38 2.79
C PRO A 33 11.39 -4.62 3.20
N TYR A 34 10.36 -4.57 2.35
CA TYR A 34 9.12 -3.82 2.58
C TYR A 34 8.28 -4.40 3.72
N PHE A 35 8.55 -5.64 4.10
CA PHE A 35 7.87 -6.37 5.17
C PHE A 35 8.68 -6.40 6.48
N ARG A 36 9.84 -5.73 6.53
CA ARG A 36 10.64 -5.68 7.76
C ARG A 36 10.00 -4.74 8.77
N LYS A 37 10.04 -5.12 10.05
CA LYS A 37 9.62 -4.25 11.15
C LYS A 37 10.44 -2.95 11.11
N GLY A 38 9.76 -1.80 11.14
CA GLY A 38 10.40 -0.49 11.09
C GLY A 38 10.75 0.02 9.68
N TYR A 39 10.38 -0.71 8.61
CA TYR A 39 10.49 -0.18 7.26
C TYR A 39 9.52 0.98 7.04
N ASP A 40 10.05 2.16 6.72
CA ASP A 40 9.28 3.37 6.46
C ASP A 40 9.43 3.79 4.99
N PRO A 41 8.48 3.44 4.10
CA PRO A 41 8.52 3.86 2.72
C PRO A 41 8.23 5.36 2.58
N LYS A 42 8.97 6.03 1.71
CA LYS A 42 8.61 7.39 1.26
C LYS A 42 7.20 7.43 0.68
N LEU A 43 6.50 8.56 0.83
CA LEU A 43 5.17 8.78 0.27
C LEU A 43 5.09 8.51 -1.24
N SER A 44 6.14 8.84 -1.99
CA SER A 44 6.25 8.53 -3.42
C SER A 44 6.20 7.03 -3.71
N THR A 45 6.75 6.21 -2.82
CA THR A 45 6.74 4.75 -2.93
C THR A 45 5.36 4.20 -2.59
N LEU A 46 4.73 4.71 -1.54
CA LEU A 46 3.34 4.38 -1.18
C LEU A 46 2.38 4.71 -2.33
N GLY A 47 2.52 5.87 -2.97
CA GLY A 47 1.70 6.23 -4.14
C GLY A 47 1.86 5.28 -5.31
N LYS A 48 3.09 4.76 -5.55
CA LYS A 48 3.31 3.72 -6.58
C LYS A 48 2.60 2.42 -6.21
N TRP A 49 2.68 2.00 -4.95
CA TRP A 49 2.01 0.79 -4.47
C TRP A 49 0.49 0.90 -4.51
N ALA A 50 -0.06 2.02 -4.06
CA ALA A 50 -1.48 2.33 -4.11
C ALA A 50 -2.01 2.26 -5.55
N LYS A 51 -1.30 2.86 -6.50
CA LYS A 51 -1.64 2.78 -7.93
C LYS A 51 -1.60 1.34 -8.46
N ALA A 52 -0.58 0.59 -8.06
CA ALA A 52 -0.37 -0.79 -8.49
C ALA A 52 -1.46 -1.73 -7.93
N LEU A 53 -1.83 -1.55 -6.67
CA LEU A 53 -2.86 -2.31 -5.95
C LEU A 53 -4.28 -1.76 -6.16
N ARG A 54 -4.43 -0.65 -6.88
CA ARG A 54 -5.70 0.06 -7.10
C ARG A 54 -6.42 0.43 -5.80
N CYS A 55 -5.67 0.85 -4.78
CA CYS A 55 -6.18 1.31 -3.49
C CYS A 55 -5.69 2.72 -3.14
N GLU A 56 -6.07 3.23 -1.97
CA GLU A 56 -5.61 4.51 -1.46
C GLU A 56 -4.35 4.34 -0.58
N ILE A 57 -3.56 5.40 -0.44
CA ILE A 57 -2.36 5.39 0.43
C ILE A 57 -2.75 5.11 1.89
N SER A 58 -3.92 5.58 2.32
CA SER A 58 -4.48 5.37 3.66
C SER A 58 -4.75 3.89 3.98
N ASP A 59 -5.02 3.07 2.96
CA ASP A 59 -5.23 1.64 3.14
C ASP A 59 -3.91 0.93 3.47
N LEU A 60 -2.80 1.44 2.90
CA LEU A 60 -1.46 0.89 3.08
C LEU A 60 -0.71 1.50 4.27
N TYR A 61 -1.13 2.67 4.74
CA TYR A 61 -0.39 3.45 5.73
C TYR A 61 -1.33 4.21 6.69
N VAL A 62 -1.15 4.00 8.00
CA VAL A 62 -1.79 4.86 9.00
C VAL A 62 -0.85 5.99 9.34
N GLU A 63 -1.09 7.14 8.71
CA GLU A 63 -0.54 8.40 9.17
C GLU A 63 -1.40 8.90 10.34
N ALA A 64 -0.75 9.27 11.45
CA ALA A 64 -1.45 9.97 12.52
C ALA A 64 -1.87 11.35 11.98
N LYS A 65 -3.13 11.46 11.55
CA LYS A 65 -3.83 12.66 11.08
C LYS A 65 -3.24 13.33 9.84
N HIS A 66 -3.77 12.96 8.68
CA HIS A 66 -4.07 13.95 7.65
C HIS A 66 -5.56 13.91 7.33
N LYS A 67 -6.35 14.78 7.98
CA LYS A 67 -7.69 15.15 7.49
C LYS A 67 -7.47 15.81 6.13
N GLY A 68 -7.79 15.14 5.03
CA GLY A 68 -7.55 15.74 3.73
C GLY A 68 -8.13 14.97 2.56
N ARG A 69 -9.39 15.27 2.24
CA ARG A 69 -10.07 15.04 0.94
C ARG A 69 -10.47 13.59 0.60
N GLN A 70 -11.59 13.16 1.19
CA GLN A 70 -12.56 12.38 0.41
C GLN A 70 -13.15 13.29 -0.68
N ARG A 71 -12.55 13.28 -1.87
CA ARG A 71 -13.17 13.82 -3.07
C ARG A 71 -14.07 12.74 -3.66
N ARG A 72 -15.38 13.00 -3.60
CA ARG A 72 -16.46 12.32 -4.33
C ARG A 72 -16.08 12.00 -5.80
N LYS A 73 -16.51 10.84 -6.29
CA LYS A 73 -17.19 10.60 -7.60
C LYS A 73 -17.67 9.15 -7.62
N ARG A 74 -18.98 8.90 -7.42
CA ARG A 74 -20.02 8.74 -8.47
C ARG A 74 -19.80 7.52 -9.38
N ARG A 75 -20.61 6.48 -9.17
CA ARG A 75 -21.35 5.69 -10.17
C ARG A 75 -22.76 5.57 -9.57
N SER A 76 -23.82 6.29 -9.97
CA SER A 76 -24.49 6.44 -11.27
C SER A 76 -24.93 5.12 -11.90
N MET A 77 -26.26 4.93 -11.78
CA MET A 77 -27.19 3.95 -12.34
C MET A 77 -27.12 2.52 -11.82
#